data_AF-A0A962UZQ2-F1
#
_entry.id   AF-A0A962UZQ2-F1
#
_cell.length_a   1.000
_cell.length_b   1.000
_cell.length_c   1.000
_cell.angle_alpha   90.00
_cell.angle_beta   90.00
_cell.angle_gamma   90.00
#
_symmetry.space_group_name_H-M   'P 1'
#
loop_
_entity.id
_entity.type
_entity.pdbx_description
1 polymer ?
#
loop_
_entity_poly.entity_id
_entity_poly.type
_entity_poly.pdbx_seq_one_letter_code
_entity_poly.pdbx_strand_id
1 'polypeptide(L)' 'SLKNRFITELHQAEPFLPGYPMQNVLTQDIRQAAAEQNKPELMAMWAGQGCAMVRDLPAAELMREWIEQTTELLNQD' A
#
# COMPACT_ATOMS: atom_id res chain seq x y z
N SER A 1 3.46 -4.61 0.89
CA SER A 1 3.82 -3.26 0.41
C SER A 1 4.40 -3.38 -0.98
N LEU A 2 4.24 -2.37 -1.83
CA LEU A 2 4.91 -2.32 -3.13
C LEU A 2 6.42 -2.28 -2.92
N LYS A 3 7.15 -3.15 -3.64
CA LYS A 3 8.61 -3.21 -3.54
C LYS A 3 9.20 -1.92 -4.11
N ASN A 4 10.02 -1.24 -3.32
CA ASN A 4 10.75 -0.04 -3.72
C ASN A 4 12.19 -0.07 -3.15
N ARG A 5 12.95 1.01 -3.36
CA ARG A 5 14.34 1.12 -2.89
C ARG A 5 14.43 0.96 -1.37
N PHE A 6 13.62 1.69 -0.61
CA PHE A 6 13.60 1.64 0.85
C PHE A 6 13.34 0.23 1.41
N ILE A 7 12.33 -0.47 0.88
CA ILE A 7 12.05 -1.86 1.28
C ILE A 7 13.21 -2.79 0.91
N THR A 8 13.79 -2.62 -0.27
CA THR A 8 14.89 -3.49 -0.76
C THR A 8 16.16 -3.30 0.08
N GLU A 9 16.52 -2.08 0.40
CA GLU A 9 17.72 -1.76 1.19
C GLU A 9 17.55 -2.13 2.67
N LEU A 10 16.38 -1.84 3.28
CA LEU A 10 16.13 -2.25 4.67
C LEU A 10 16.09 -3.77 4.84
N HIS A 11 15.57 -4.51 3.85
CA HIS A 11 15.57 -5.97 3.90
C HIS A 11 16.99 -6.56 3.93
N GLN A 12 17.99 -5.89 3.35
CA GLN A 12 19.38 -6.33 3.44
C GLN A 12 19.96 -6.16 4.86
N ALA A 13 19.41 -5.22 5.64
CA ALA A 13 19.80 -4.95 7.02
C ALA A 13 18.90 -5.64 8.06
N GLU A 14 17.92 -6.45 7.64
CA GLU A 14 16.89 -7.06 8.49
C GLU A 14 17.42 -7.68 9.79
N PRO A 15 18.55 -8.42 9.82
CA PRO A 15 19.08 -8.99 11.06
C PRO A 15 19.46 -7.97 12.14
N PHE A 16 19.63 -6.70 11.77
CA PHE A 16 20.07 -5.61 12.64
C PHE A 16 18.94 -4.61 12.93
N LEU A 17 17.78 -4.76 12.30
CA LEU A 17 16.65 -3.86 12.51
C LEU A 17 15.94 -4.19 13.81
N PRO A 18 15.55 -3.16 14.60
CA PRO A 18 14.78 -3.40 15.81
C PRO A 18 13.36 -3.86 15.42
N GLY A 19 12.75 -4.68 16.27
CA GLY A 19 11.39 -5.16 16.06
C GLY A 19 10.34 -4.04 16.06
N TYR A 20 9.10 -4.41 15.74
CA TYR A 20 7.96 -3.51 15.84
C TYR A 20 7.75 -3.03 17.29
N PRO A 21 7.41 -1.75 17.54
CA PRO A 21 7.18 -0.67 16.58
C PRO A 21 8.41 0.18 16.26
N MET A 22 9.59 -0.14 16.82
CA MET A 22 10.77 0.73 16.76
C MET A 22 11.23 1.02 15.34
N GLN A 23 11.17 0.03 14.43
CA GLN A 23 11.47 0.26 13.02
C GLN A 23 10.56 1.33 12.37
N ASN A 24 9.27 1.38 12.72
CA ASN A 24 8.34 2.38 12.18
C ASN A 24 8.61 3.78 12.73
N VAL A 25 8.97 3.86 14.01
CA VAL A 25 9.34 5.10 14.71
C VAL A 25 10.63 5.67 14.12
N LEU A 26 11.69 4.86 14.06
CA LEU A 26 13.01 5.29 13.57
C LEU A 26 13.03 5.68 12.09
N THR A 27 12.05 5.21 11.30
CA THR A 27 11.94 5.53 9.88
C THR A 27 10.89 6.61 9.56
N GLN A 28 10.25 7.19 10.58
CA GLN A 28 9.18 8.19 10.40
C GLN A 28 9.67 9.42 9.65
N ASP A 29 10.79 10.02 10.09
CA ASP A 29 11.32 11.25 9.50
C ASP A 29 11.73 11.05 8.03
N ILE A 30 12.30 9.88 7.70
CA ILE A 30 12.65 9.51 6.32
C ILE A 30 11.39 9.48 5.44
N ARG A 31 10.32 8.82 5.92
CA ARG A 31 9.07 8.70 5.17
C ARG A 31 8.35 10.05 5.03
N GLN A 32 8.42 10.90 6.05
CA GLN A 32 7.85 12.25 5.99
C GLN A 32 8.58 13.12 4.96
N ALA A 33 9.91 13.21 5.05
CA ALA A 33 10.71 13.98 4.09
C ALA A 33 10.55 13.45 2.65
N ALA A 34 10.41 12.14 2.48
CA ALA A 34 10.12 11.53 1.19
C ALA A 34 8.75 11.95 0.64
N ALA A 35 7.71 12.01 1.48
CA ALA A 35 6.38 12.46 1.10
C ALA A 35 6.39 13.92 0.62
N GLU A 36 7.03 14.81 1.38
CA GLU A 36 7.16 16.24 1.03
C GLU A 36 7.90 16.46 -0.29
N GLN A 37 8.86 15.59 -0.62
CA GLN A 37 9.67 15.66 -1.84
C GLN A 37 9.14 14.79 -3.00
N ASN A 38 7.98 14.16 -2.85
CA ASN A 38 7.43 13.22 -3.83
C ASN A 38 8.43 12.11 -4.25
N LYS A 39 9.07 11.47 -3.27
CA LYS A 39 10.04 10.37 -3.45
C LYS A 39 9.42 9.02 -3.10
N PRO A 40 8.57 8.42 -3.96
CA PRO A 40 7.87 7.17 -3.67
C PRO A 40 8.80 5.99 -3.41
N GLU A 41 10.05 6.05 -3.89
CA GLU A 41 11.07 5.03 -3.66
C GLU A 41 11.54 4.97 -2.20
N LEU A 42 11.23 6.00 -1.39
CA LEU A 42 11.52 6.11 0.04
C LEU A 42 10.27 6.11 0.94
N MET A 43 9.09 5.83 0.38
CA MET A 43 7.83 5.77 1.13
C MET A 43 7.45 4.35 1.56
N ALA A 44 6.61 4.24 2.58
CA ALA A 44 5.89 3.00 2.88
C ALA A 44 4.63 2.91 1.99
N MET A 45 4.77 2.36 0.79
CA MET A 45 3.66 2.21 -0.16
C MET A 45 2.82 0.98 0.19
N TRP A 46 1.83 1.17 1.08
CA TRP A 46 0.91 0.11 1.47
C TRP A 46 -0.05 -0.22 0.33
N ALA A 47 0.03 -1.45 -0.15
CA ALA A 47 -0.88 -1.98 -1.15
C ALA A 47 -0.98 -3.50 -1.00
N GLY A 48 -2.18 -4.03 -1.24
CA GLY A 48 -2.40 -5.46 -1.42
C GLY A 48 -2.00 -5.93 -2.82
N GLN A 49 -2.07 -7.24 -3.07
CA GLN A 49 -1.70 -7.83 -4.36
C GLN A 49 -2.60 -7.36 -5.52
N GLY A 50 -3.86 -7.01 -5.23
CA GLY A 50 -4.82 -6.49 -6.22
C GLY A 50 -4.64 -5.03 -6.63
N CYS A 51 -3.52 -4.38 -6.27
CA CYS A 51 -3.31 -2.94 -6.55
C CYS A 51 -3.41 -2.57 -8.03
N ALA A 52 -3.11 -3.49 -8.94
CA ALA A 52 -3.24 -3.26 -10.38
C ALA A 52 -4.71 -3.11 -10.85
N MET A 53 -5.68 -3.50 -10.01
CA MET A 53 -7.12 -3.39 -10.29
C MET A 53 -7.75 -2.12 -9.68
N VAL A 54 -6.94 -1.21 -9.12
CA VAL A 54 -7.44 0.04 -8.56
C VAL A 54 -8.11 0.86 -9.66
N ARG A 55 -9.28 1.43 -9.33
CA ARG A 55 -10.05 2.31 -10.19
C ARG A 55 -10.14 3.68 -9.54
N ASP A 56 -9.89 4.71 -10.32
CA ASP A 56 -10.00 6.10 -9.88
C ASP A 56 -11.46 6.58 -10.00
N LEU A 57 -12.27 6.19 -9.01
CA LEU A 57 -13.70 6.50 -8.95
C LEU A 57 -14.10 6.90 -7.52
N PRO A 58 -15.15 7.72 -7.36
CA PRO A 58 -15.73 7.97 -6.05
C PRO A 58 -16.10 6.66 -5.35
N ALA A 59 -15.82 6.56 -4.06
CA ALA A 59 -16.07 5.34 -3.29
C ALA A 59 -17.53 4.86 -3.38
N ALA A 60 -18.50 5.78 -3.44
CA ALA A 60 -19.92 5.46 -3.56
C ALA A 60 -20.29 4.80 -4.91
N GLU A 61 -19.65 5.22 -6.00
CA GLU A 61 -19.85 4.62 -7.32
C GLU A 61 -19.22 3.23 -7.38
N LEU A 62 -17.99 3.10 -6.87
CA LEU A 62 -17.28 1.83 -6.77
C LEU A 62 -18.09 0.78 -6.00
N MET A 63 -18.66 1.17 -4.86
CA MET A 63 -19.50 0.30 -4.04
C MET A 63 -20.79 -0.12 -4.75
N ARG A 64 -21.45 0.82 -5.45
CA ARG A 64 -22.68 0.53 -6.21
C ARG A 64 -22.40 -0.52 -7.28
N GLU A 65 -21.35 -0.32 -8.08
CA GLU A 65 -20.97 -1.26 -9.14
C GLU A 65 -20.63 -2.64 -8.59
N TRP A 66 -19.89 -2.72 -7.48
CA TRP A 66 -19.56 -4.00 -6.85
C TRP A 66 -20.80 -4.74 -6.37
N ILE A 67 -21.79 -4.04 -5.80
CA ILE A 67 -23.06 -4.65 -5.36
C ILE A 67 -23.84 -5.18 -6.58
N GLU A 68 -23.92 -4.40 -7.66
CA GLU A 68 -24.61 -4.80 -8.90
C GLU A 68 -23.95 -6.05 -9.51
N GLN A 69 -22.64 -6.01 -9.75
CA GLN A 69 -21.87 -7.14 -10.29
C GLN A 69 -21.97 -8.39 -9.42
N THR A 70 -21.89 -8.22 -8.09
CA THR A 70 -22.01 -9.36 -7.16
C THR A 70 -23.41 -9.95 -7.19
N THR A 71 -24.45 -9.12 -7.25
CA THR A 71 -25.85 -9.57 -7.32
C THR A 71 -26.13 -10.31 -8.63
N GLU A 72 -25.63 -9.80 -9.75
CA GLU A 72 -25.72 -10.49 -11.05
C GLU A 72 -25.05 -11.87 -11.00
N LEU A 73 -23.84 -11.97 -10.45
CA LEU A 73 -23.11 -13.24 -10.33
C LEU A 73 -23.80 -14.24 -9.40
N LEU A 74 -24.43 -13.77 -8.31
CA LEU A 74 -25.15 -14.64 -7.37
C LEU A 74 -26.50 -15.12 -7.91
N ASN A 75 -27.11 -14.39 -8.85
CA ASN A 75 -28.40 -14.75 -9.45
C ASN A 75 -28.27 -15.57 -10.75
N GLN A 76 -27.05 -15.96 -11.14
CA GLN A 76 -26.77 -16.76 -12.33
C GLN A 76 -26.92 -18.28 -12.13
N ASP A 77 -27.59 -18.71 -11.05
CA ASP A 77 -28.00 -20.10 -10.79
C ASP A 77 -29.39 -20.41 -11.37
#